data_AF-A0A3D3ET01-F1
#
_entry.id   AF-A0A3D3ET01-F1
#
_cell.length_a   1.000
_cell.length_b   1.000
_cell.length_c   1.000
_cell.angle_alpha   90.00
_cell.angle_beta   90.00
_cell.angle_gamma   90.00
#
_symmetry.space_group_name_H-M   'P 1'
#
loop_
_entity.id
_entity.type
_entity.pdbx_description
1 polymer ?
#
loop_
_entity_poly.entity_id
_entity_poly.type
_entity_poly.pdbx_seq_one_letter_code
_entity_poly.pdbx_strand_id
1 'polypeptide(L)'
;IASAKAVSMGGIAGAGVITEDPSKFGKVLILQLLPGTQGIYGLLIAFITLSQIGVLGGSSDISFVKGIMYLGACMPMIIVGYTSAMRQANAAIASINVVAKKPEQFGKAMIFPAMVETYAILALLISLLAVNGITGINI
;
A
#
# COMPACT_ATOMS: atom_id res chain seq x y z
N ILE A 1 -4.54 1.24 8.05
CA ILE A 1 -5.47 2.40 8.19
C ILE A 1 -5.67 3.11 6.85
N ALA A 2 -4.62 3.67 6.23
CA ALA A 2 -4.76 4.42 4.98
C ALA A 2 -5.46 3.62 3.88
N SER A 3 -5.06 2.36 3.65
CA SER A 3 -5.70 1.49 2.66
C SER A 3 -7.19 1.26 2.91
N ALA A 4 -7.64 1.12 4.16
CA ALA A 4 -9.07 0.99 4.45
C ALA A 4 -9.85 2.26 4.05
N LYS A 5 -9.30 3.45 4.36
CA LYS A 5 -9.89 4.73 3.93
C LYS A 5 -9.88 4.85 2.40
N ALA A 6 -8.74 4.56 1.78
CA ALA A 6 -8.52 4.70 0.35
C ALA A 6 -9.41 3.77 -0.49
N VAL A 7 -9.51 2.49 -0.09
CA VAL A 7 -10.42 1.50 -0.70
C VAL A 7 -11.88 1.92 -0.49
N SER A 8 -12.24 2.42 0.70
CA SER A 8 -13.59 2.95 0.95
C SER A 8 -13.95 4.11 0.01
N MET A 9 -13.03 5.06 -0.21
CA MET A 9 -13.24 6.16 -1.15
C MET A 9 -13.47 5.67 -2.60
N GLY A 10 -12.67 4.70 -3.05
CA GLY A 10 -12.84 4.07 -4.35
C GLY A 10 -14.16 3.31 -4.46
N GLY A 11 -14.55 2.59 -3.40
CA GLY A 11 -15.82 1.85 -3.33
C GLY A 11 -17.05 2.77 -3.38
N ILE A 12 -17.01 3.93 -2.71
CA ILE A 12 -18.07 4.95 -2.79
C ILE A 12 -18.23 5.47 -4.22
N ALA A 13 -17.12 5.82 -4.88
CA ALA A 13 -17.16 6.24 -6.29
C ALA A 13 -17.67 5.12 -7.21
N GLY A 14 -17.21 3.89 -6.95
CA GLY A 14 -17.60 2.71 -7.70
C GLY A 14 -19.07 2.36 -7.59
N ALA A 15 -19.65 2.49 -6.39
CA ALA A 15 -21.07 2.27 -6.13
C ALA A 15 -21.94 3.16 -7.04
N GLY A 16 -21.59 4.43 -7.19
CA GLY A 16 -22.30 5.34 -8.10
C GLY A 16 -22.26 4.89 -9.56
N VAL A 17 -21.14 4.34 -10.03
CA VAL A 17 -21.02 3.85 -11.41
C VAL A 17 -21.85 2.59 -11.66
N ILE A 18 -21.87 1.65 -10.71
CA ILE A 18 -22.59 0.38 -10.89
C ILE A 18 -24.10 0.51 -10.70
N THR A 19 -24.58 1.57 -10.04
CA THR A 19 -26.02 1.90 -10.01
C THR A 19 -26.54 2.23 -11.41
N GLU A 20 -25.75 2.95 -12.21
CA GLU A 20 -26.10 3.29 -13.59
C GLU A 20 -25.86 2.13 -14.57
N ASP A 21 -24.73 1.42 -14.40
CA ASP A 21 -24.35 0.33 -15.29
C ASP A 21 -23.63 -0.80 -14.54
N PRO A 22 -24.37 -1.84 -14.09
CA PRO A 22 -23.81 -2.97 -13.36
C PRO A 22 -22.75 -3.76 -14.13
N SER A 23 -22.75 -3.71 -15.47
CA SER A 23 -21.77 -4.43 -16.29
C SER A 23 -20.34 -3.94 -16.08
N LYS A 24 -20.16 -2.71 -15.54
CA LYS A 24 -18.85 -2.11 -15.24
C LYS A 24 -18.23 -2.59 -13.93
N PHE A 25 -18.93 -3.42 -13.14
CA PHE A 25 -18.51 -3.84 -11.80
C PHE A 25 -17.07 -4.35 -11.74
N GLY A 26 -16.68 -5.28 -12.63
CA GLY A 26 -15.33 -5.87 -12.61
C GLY A 26 -14.21 -4.84 -12.79
N LYS A 27 -14.40 -3.86 -13.69
CA LYS A 27 -13.42 -2.79 -13.94
C LYS A 27 -13.31 -1.84 -12.74
N VAL A 28 -14.46 -1.48 -12.16
CA VAL A 28 -14.54 -0.63 -10.98
C VAL A 28 -13.91 -1.30 -9.76
N LEU A 29 -14.19 -2.58 -9.54
CA LEU A 29 -13.65 -3.37 -8.43
C LEU A 29 -12.12 -3.40 -8.45
N ILE A 30 -11.51 -3.54 -9.63
CA ILE A 30 -10.06 -3.53 -9.77
C ILE A 30 -9.51 -2.14 -9.39
N LEU A 31 -10.05 -1.06 -9.98
CA LEU A 31 -9.55 0.29 -9.73
C LEU A 31 -9.66 0.69 -8.25
N GLN A 32 -10.79 0.38 -7.59
CA GLN A 32 -10.96 0.72 -6.18
C GLN A 32 -10.07 -0.09 -5.23
N LEU A 33 -9.57 -1.27 -5.67
CA LEU A 33 -8.72 -2.12 -4.85
C LEU A 33 -7.23 -1.71 -4.90
N LEU A 34 -6.81 -0.96 -5.93
CA LEU A 34 -5.40 -0.56 -6.11
C LEU A 34 -4.80 0.10 -4.85
N PRO A 35 -5.47 1.04 -4.16
CA PRO A 35 -4.95 1.63 -2.91
C PRO A 35 -4.90 0.69 -1.70
N GLY A 36 -5.30 -0.57 -1.89
CA GLY A 36 -5.22 -1.64 -0.90
C GLY A 36 -3.80 -2.19 -0.70
N THR A 37 -2.93 -2.06 -1.71
CA THR A 37 -1.60 -2.72 -1.73
C THR A 37 -0.68 -2.22 -0.62
N GLN A 38 -0.77 -0.95 -0.22
CA GLN A 38 0.03 -0.38 0.87
C GLN A 38 -0.25 -1.05 2.21
N GLY A 39 -1.46 -1.59 2.40
CA GLY A 39 -1.80 -2.40 3.56
C GLY A 39 -1.03 -3.72 3.58
N ILE A 40 -0.87 -4.35 2.42
CA ILE A 40 -0.09 -5.59 2.25
C ILE A 40 1.40 -5.31 2.49
N TYR A 41 1.90 -4.18 1.99
CA TYR A 41 3.29 -3.77 2.20
C TYR A 41 3.59 -3.51 3.69
N GLY A 42 2.68 -2.83 4.39
CA GLY A 42 2.78 -2.66 5.84
C GLY A 42 2.76 -3.98 6.60
N LEU A 43 1.90 -4.92 6.21
CA LEU A 43 1.86 -6.27 6.78
C LEU A 43 3.17 -7.02 6.57
N LEU A 44 3.76 -6.93 5.37
CA LEU A 44 5.04 -7.57 5.06
C LEU A 44 6.18 -7.05 5.96
N ILE A 45 6.31 -5.73 6.09
CA ILE A 45 7.33 -5.13 6.97
C ILE A 45 7.09 -5.51 8.43
N ALA A 46 5.84 -5.53 8.88
CA ALA A 46 5.49 -5.95 10.23
C ALA A 46 5.91 -7.41 10.48
N PHE A 47 5.59 -8.32 9.57
CA PHE A 47 5.93 -9.74 9.71
C PHE A 47 7.44 -9.97 9.78
N ILE A 48 8.20 -9.34 8.87
CA ILE A 48 9.67 -9.44 8.87
C ILE A 48 10.23 -8.85 10.18
N THR A 49 9.77 -7.67 10.60
CA THR A 49 10.26 -7.02 11.82
C THR A 49 9.98 -7.88 13.05
N LEU A 50 8.76 -8.43 13.18
CA LEU A 50 8.38 -9.30 14.29
C LEU A 50 9.18 -10.60 14.36
N SER A 51 9.56 -11.17 13.21
CA SER A 51 10.48 -12.30 13.17
C SER A 51 11.88 -11.89 13.62
N GLN A 52 12.41 -10.77 13.11
CA GLN A 52 13.77 -10.33 13.43
C GLN A 52 13.96 -9.97 14.91
N ILE A 53 12.92 -9.51 15.60
CA ILE A 53 12.95 -9.22 17.04
C ILE A 53 12.56 -10.41 17.94
N GLY A 54 12.40 -11.61 17.37
CA GLY A 54 12.14 -12.85 18.12
C GLY A 54 10.69 -13.09 18.53
N VAL A 55 9.73 -12.23 18.16
CA VAL A 55 8.30 -12.42 18.49
C VAL A 55 7.68 -13.58 17.72
N LEU A 56 8.06 -13.77 16.46
CA LEU A 56 7.56 -14.86 15.59
C LEU A 56 8.60 -15.96 15.36
N GLY A 57 9.61 -16.05 16.23
CA GLY A 57 10.79 -16.89 16.05
C GLY A 57 11.98 -16.07 15.58
N GLY A 58 13.10 -16.21 16.30
CA GLY A 58 14.32 -15.41 16.17
C GLY A 58 15.02 -15.30 17.53
N SER A 59 16.17 -14.61 17.58
CA SER A 59 16.82 -14.29 18.86
C SER A 59 16.10 -13.12 19.52
N SER A 60 15.72 -13.25 20.79
CA SER A 60 15.13 -12.16 21.59
C SER A 60 16.18 -11.22 22.18
N ASP A 61 17.47 -11.44 21.90
CA ASP A 61 18.57 -10.59 22.35
C ASP A 61 18.70 -9.33 21.49
N ILE A 62 17.72 -8.43 21.66
CA ILE A 62 17.65 -7.14 20.96
C ILE A 62 18.05 -6.04 21.91
N SER A 63 19.17 -5.37 21.62
CA SER A 63 19.59 -4.17 22.35
C SER A 63 18.60 -3.02 22.12
N PHE A 64 18.50 -2.10 23.09
CA PHE A 64 17.64 -0.92 22.97
C PHE A 64 17.95 -0.09 21.71
N VAL A 65 19.22 -0.01 21.33
CA VAL A 65 19.67 0.68 20.11
C VAL A 65 19.10 0.00 18.86
N LYS A 66 19.18 -1.33 18.75
CA LYS A 66 18.56 -2.08 17.65
C LYS A 66 17.05 -1.87 17.59
N GLY A 67 16.38 -1.80 18.75
CA GLY A 67 14.95 -1.48 18.83
C GLY A 67 14.59 -0.14 18.17
N ILE A 68 15.36 0.91 18.45
CA ILE A 68 15.19 2.23 17.81
C ILE A 68 15.47 2.15 16.30
N MET A 69 16.49 1.38 15.88
CA MET A 69 16.79 1.20 14.47
C MET A 69 15.64 0.51 13.72
N TYR A 70 15.01 -0.51 14.29
CA TYR A 70 13.85 -1.17 13.67
C TYR A 70 12.65 -0.22 13.56
N LEU A 71 12.42 0.62 14.58
CA LEU A 71 11.41 1.69 14.49
C LEU A 71 11.71 2.63 13.30
N GLY A 72 12.95 3.11 13.20
CA GLY A 72 13.40 3.96 12.10
C GLY A 72 13.29 3.28 10.73
N ALA A 73 13.60 1.98 10.65
CA ALA A 73 13.49 1.20 9.43
C ALA A 73 12.03 1.04 8.95
N CYS A 74 11.05 1.09 9.85
CA CYS A 74 9.62 1.04 9.48
C CYS A 74 9.05 2.39 9.03
N MET A 75 9.70 3.51 9.35
CA MET A 75 9.18 4.86 9.11
C MET A 75 8.90 5.18 7.64
N PRO A 76 9.75 4.80 6.65
CA PRO A 76 9.47 5.08 5.25
C PRO A 76 8.13 4.49 4.81
N MET A 77 7.83 3.24 5.19
CA MET A 77 6.53 2.63 4.89
C MET A 77 5.36 3.23 5.65
N ILE A 78 5.56 3.67 6.90
CA ILE A 78 4.50 4.35 7.66
C ILE A 78 4.09 5.65 6.96
N ILE A 79 5.07 6.51 6.61
CA ILE A 79 4.80 7.83 6.04
C ILE A 79 4.41 7.74 4.57
N VAL A 80 5.24 7.10 3.75
CA VAL A 80 5.04 7.05 2.31
C VAL A 80 3.92 6.08 1.97
N GLY A 81 3.80 4.94 2.66
CA GLY A 81 2.68 4.02 2.47
C GLY A 81 1.33 4.67 2.82
N TYR A 82 1.26 5.46 3.90
CA TYR A 82 0.04 6.19 4.23
C TYR A 82 -0.32 7.24 3.17
N THR A 83 0.65 8.07 2.79
CA THR A 83 0.40 9.19 1.86
C THR A 83 0.17 8.71 0.43
N SER A 84 0.88 7.69 -0.02
CA SER A 84 0.70 7.09 -1.36
C SER A 84 -0.66 6.44 -1.53
N ALA A 85 -1.17 5.70 -0.54
CA ALA A 85 -2.51 5.10 -0.60
C ALA A 85 -3.60 6.15 -0.84
N MET A 86 -3.56 7.28 -0.13
CA MET A 86 -4.54 8.36 -0.31
C MET A 86 -4.44 9.02 -1.70
N ARG A 87 -3.22 9.22 -2.21
CA ARG A 87 -2.99 9.81 -3.53
C ARG A 87 -3.40 8.85 -4.64
N GLN A 88 -3.15 7.55 -4.46
CA GLN A 88 -3.56 6.50 -5.37
C GLN A 88 -5.08 6.35 -5.39
N ALA A 89 -5.77 6.53 -4.25
CA ALA A 89 -7.23 6.58 -4.20
C ALA A 89 -7.78 7.67 -5.12
N ASN A 90 -7.23 8.89 -5.02
CA ASN A 90 -7.68 10.00 -5.87
C ASN A 90 -7.46 9.71 -7.36
N ALA A 91 -6.31 9.13 -7.72
CA ALA A 91 -6.04 8.70 -9.09
C ALA A 91 -7.00 7.58 -9.55
N ALA A 92 -7.26 6.59 -8.69
CA ALA A 92 -8.18 5.49 -8.98
C ALA A 92 -9.63 5.98 -9.15
N ILE A 93 -10.09 6.94 -8.34
CA ILE A 93 -11.41 7.55 -8.46
C ILE A 93 -11.54 8.31 -9.79
N ALA A 94 -10.51 9.06 -10.17
CA ALA A 94 -10.49 9.71 -11.49
C ALA A 94 -10.55 8.67 -12.63
N SER A 95 -9.83 7.55 -12.49
CA SER A 95 -9.89 6.44 -13.44
C SER A 95 -11.25 5.75 -13.48
N ILE A 96 -11.94 5.61 -12.35
CA ILE A 96 -13.32 5.10 -12.28
C ILE A 96 -14.25 6.01 -13.08
N ASN A 97 -14.10 7.34 -12.97
CA ASN A 97 -14.89 8.29 -13.76
C ASN A 97 -14.60 8.21 -15.27
N VAL A 98 -13.37 7.90 -15.67
CA VAL A 98 -13.04 7.61 -17.08
C VAL A 98 -13.78 6.36 -17.54
N VAL A 99 -13.73 5.27 -16.77
CA VAL A 99 -14.38 3.99 -17.11
C VAL A 99 -15.90 4.09 -17.12
N ALA A 100 -16.48 4.96 -16.28
CA ALA A 100 -17.91 5.24 -16.27
C ALA A 100 -18.42 5.73 -17.64
N LYS A 101 -17.63 6.58 -18.32
CA LYS A 101 -17.97 7.18 -19.62
C LYS A 101 -17.37 6.46 -20.82
N LYS A 102 -16.16 5.91 -20.67
CA LYS A 102 -15.34 5.28 -21.72
C LYS A 102 -14.73 3.98 -21.21
N PRO A 103 -15.54 2.92 -21.01
CA PRO A 103 -15.09 1.67 -20.40
C PRO A 103 -13.99 0.95 -21.19
N GLU A 104 -13.83 1.22 -22.48
CA GLU A 104 -12.76 0.74 -23.35
C GLU A 104 -11.38 1.35 -23.02
N GLN A 105 -11.33 2.49 -22.32
CA GLN A 105 -10.08 3.12 -21.88
C GLN A 105 -9.54 2.56 -20.56
N PHE A 106 -10.17 1.51 -20.01
CA PHE A 106 -9.79 0.91 -18.72
C PHE A 106 -8.30 0.65 -18.56
N GLY A 107 -7.65 0.03 -19.56
CA GLY A 107 -6.22 -0.27 -19.50
C GLY A 107 -5.35 0.98 -19.34
N LYS A 108 -5.68 2.07 -20.06
CA LYS A 108 -4.98 3.35 -19.91
C LYS A 108 -5.32 4.03 -18.59
N ALA A 109 -6.57 3.96 -18.17
CA ALA A 109 -7.02 4.52 -16.90
C ALA A 109 -6.31 3.88 -15.70
N MET A 110 -5.98 2.58 -15.77
CA MET A 110 -5.25 1.89 -14.69
C MET A 110 -3.81 2.42 -14.51
N ILE A 111 -3.19 2.99 -15.55
CA ILE A 111 -1.80 3.48 -15.46
C ILE A 111 -1.68 4.62 -14.46
N PHE A 112 -2.67 5.51 -14.37
CA PHE A 112 -2.60 6.66 -13.46
C PHE A 112 -2.41 6.27 -11.98
N PRO A 113 -3.26 5.42 -11.37
CA PRO A 113 -3.01 4.92 -10.03
C PRO A 113 -1.77 4.01 -9.94
N ALA A 114 -1.42 3.28 -11.01
CA ALA A 114 -0.19 2.47 -11.02
C ALA A 114 1.09 3.32 -10.92
N MET A 115 1.11 4.54 -11.48
CA MET A 115 2.27 5.44 -11.33
C MET A 115 2.48 5.90 -9.89
N VAL A 116 1.41 5.99 -9.09
CA VAL A 116 1.51 6.31 -7.66
C VAL A 116 2.07 5.11 -6.88
N GLU A 117 1.75 3.89 -7.31
CA GLU A 117 2.24 2.63 -6.71
C GLU A 117 3.76 2.58 -6.61
N THR A 118 4.46 3.04 -7.65
CA THR A 118 5.92 3.02 -7.71
C THR A 118 6.57 3.65 -6.48
N TYR A 119 6.00 4.74 -5.95
CA TYR A 119 6.52 5.40 -4.75
C TYR A 119 6.30 4.57 -3.47
N ALA A 120 5.21 3.82 -3.39
CA ALA A 120 4.96 2.88 -2.30
C ALA A 120 5.96 1.71 -2.34
N ILE A 121 6.25 1.19 -3.53
CA ILE A 121 7.24 0.12 -3.72
C ILE A 121 8.64 0.60 -3.31
N LEU A 122 9.04 1.82 -3.66
CA LEU A 122 10.34 2.37 -3.24
C LEU A 122 10.44 2.46 -1.71
N ALA A 123 9.39 2.92 -1.03
CA ALA A 123 9.36 2.97 0.43
C ALA A 123 9.40 1.57 1.07
N LEU A 124 8.75 0.59 0.44
CA LEU A 124 8.79 -0.80 0.86
C LEU A 124 10.21 -1.34 0.77
N LEU A 125 10.88 -1.15 -0.36
CA LEU A 125 12.25 -1.61 -0.57
C LEU A 125 13.20 -0.99 0.45
N ILE A 126 13.12 0.31 0.71
CA ILE A 126 13.94 0.98 1.71
C ILE A 126 13.71 0.36 3.10
N SER A 127 12.46 0.18 3.49
CA SER A 127 12.12 -0.39 4.81
C SER A 127 12.58 -1.84 4.93
N LEU A 128 12.40 -2.64 3.88
CA LEU A 128 12.79 -4.05 3.83
C LEU A 128 14.31 -4.21 3.92
N LEU A 129 15.07 -3.41 3.18
CA LEU A 129 16.53 -3.42 3.23
C LEU A 129 17.04 -2.97 4.61
N ALA A 130 16.44 -1.94 5.19
CA ALA A 130 16.81 -1.44 6.51
C ALA A 130 16.54 -2.48 7.61
N VAL A 131 15.33 -3.07 7.64
CA VAL A 131 14.97 -4.11 8.62
C VAL A 131 15.91 -5.31 8.54
N ASN A 132 16.21 -5.81 7.33
CA ASN A 132 17.11 -6.94 7.16
C ASN A 132 18.57 -6.59 7.50
N GLY A 133 19.00 -5.36 7.25
CA GLY A 133 20.36 -4.90 7.55
C GLY A 133 20.68 -4.81 9.04
N ILE A 134 19.70 -4.45 9.88
CA ILE A 134 19.90 -4.25 11.33
C ILE A 134 20.36 -5.52 12.04
N THR A 135 19.88 -6.70 11.62
CA THR A 135 20.24 -7.98 12.24
C THR A 135 21.74 -8.24 12.21
N GLY A 136 22.44 -7.78 11.16
CA GLY A 136 23.88 -7.98 10.99
C GLY A 136 24.78 -6.97 11.73
N ILE A 137 24.21 -5.97 12.42
CA ILE A 137 24.99 -4.93 13.10
C ILE A 137 25.33 -5.41 14.52
N ASN A 138 26.61 -5.40 14.87
CA ASN A 138 27.11 -5.79 16.20
C ASN A 138 27.13 -4.58 17.14
N ILE A 139 26.04 -4.38 17.87
CA ILE A 139 25.80 -3.31 18.86
C ILE A 139 24.78 -3.74 19.91
#